data_AF-A0A8B8C1W2-F1
#
_entry.id   AF-A0A8B8C1W2-F1
#
_cell.length_a   1.000
_cell.length_b   1.000
_cell.length_c   1.000
_cell.angle_alpha   90.00
_cell.angle_beta   90.00
_cell.angle_gamma   90.00
#
_symmetry.space_group_name_H-M   'P 1'
#
loop_
_entity.id
_entity.type
_entity.pdbx_description
1 polymer ?
#
loop_
_entity_poly.entity_id
_entity_poly.type
_entity_poly.pdbx_seq_one_letter_code
_entity_poly.pdbx_strand_id
1 'polypeptide(L)'
;MSDEEDFGMGAGGPMVVEVKGRSRTPRSSRSPARNHDDSNDYSEDEGWSGEEDVESDEGSVTQTQRSRRASHRTPRKNGRSKIDLTPPDKKLKMAEKKATRFTESGKVDKVITELTKCLALNRILHGAGHWKLARSHANLAEAYLDLKGYAVQADYHAGTAKSIMLNSVTSYTTDQEKAEIYDVLFKIYYTQGRALATLKKYNEADQLLAKTEKVIGELNKLSCVDDNQLDDYEIKLTQATARLQWKQKKYAVASSQYDKLLRLMEDRHGEDSKLLIPVYQECGKLEQSKGRYANHEKAIDMFLQAHSIAGSHYKDGHAQLIDTSLALAQAYSSTGDEDGEAAAEKYLNECLATCQTIHGPHHKQTLAVQDELARLYIRMDRNGEALKLLSSSVRDKCEVFGDYSENVSDTYKLTASIHLAQGNIQKALKTYKKCHDIECLVLGKGHKKSKDTERTIDILMATPGISNQFVLSKEDELKKRPKFNAIVKGSKNLGGCKATFD
;
A
#
# COMPACT_ATOMS: atom_id res chain seq x y z
N MET A 1 -28.97 16.91 -51.86
CA MET A 1 -29.60 18.24 -51.81
C MET A 1 -28.78 19.01 -50.78
N SER A 2 -27.65 19.60 -51.20
CA SER A 2 -27.51 20.94 -51.82
C SER A 2 -27.67 22.03 -50.74
N ASP A 3 -26.76 22.96 -50.41
CA ASP A 3 -25.52 23.55 -51.01
C ASP A 3 -24.71 24.19 -49.83
N GLU A 4 -23.37 24.26 -49.79
CA GLU A 4 -22.46 25.33 -50.32
C GLU A 4 -22.98 26.76 -50.05
N GLU A 5 -22.25 27.82 -49.65
CA GLU A 5 -20.86 28.23 -49.35
C GLU A 5 -21.02 29.67 -48.74
N ASP A 6 -20.09 30.20 -47.93
CA ASP A 6 -19.40 31.49 -48.21
C ASP A 6 -18.42 31.94 -47.10
N PHE A 7 -17.47 32.76 -47.54
CA PHE A 7 -16.14 33.11 -47.07
C PHE A 7 -16.00 34.09 -45.88
N GLY A 8 -14.78 34.14 -45.30
CA GLY A 8 -14.28 35.33 -44.60
C GLY A 8 -12.95 35.15 -43.84
N MET A 9 -11.81 35.28 -44.53
CA MET A 9 -10.46 35.41 -43.94
C MET A 9 -10.31 36.74 -43.17
N GLY A 10 -9.53 36.73 -42.08
CA GLY A 10 -9.05 37.93 -41.40
C GLY A 10 -7.83 37.66 -40.54
N ALA A 11 -6.65 37.88 -41.10
CA ALA A 11 -5.35 37.84 -40.42
C ALA A 11 -5.13 39.11 -39.58
N GLY A 12 -4.68 38.95 -38.34
CA GLY A 12 -4.25 40.05 -37.46
C GLY A 12 -2.92 39.71 -36.80
N GLY A 13 -1.84 40.30 -37.30
CA GLY A 13 -0.47 40.10 -36.81
C GLY A 13 -0.18 40.79 -35.46
N PRO A 14 0.96 40.46 -34.83
CA PRO A 14 1.28 40.84 -33.45
C PRO A 14 1.81 42.28 -33.34
N MET A 15 1.31 43.02 -32.34
CA MET A 15 1.85 44.31 -31.91
C MET A 15 3.19 44.13 -31.19
N VAL A 16 4.23 44.71 -31.80
CA VAL A 16 5.55 44.98 -31.23
C VAL A 16 5.43 46.22 -30.35
N VAL A 17 5.82 46.12 -29.07
CA VAL A 17 6.07 47.29 -28.22
C VAL A 17 7.56 47.34 -27.92
N GLU A 18 8.25 48.23 -28.64
CA GLU A 18 9.60 48.67 -28.32
C GLU A 18 9.60 49.45 -27.00
N VAL A 19 10.46 49.05 -26.05
CA VAL A 19 10.90 49.94 -24.97
C VAL A 19 12.41 50.13 -25.09
N LYS A 20 12.78 51.32 -25.57
CA LYS A 20 14.16 51.79 -25.66
C LYS A 20 14.72 52.16 -24.27
N GLY A 21 15.87 51.59 -23.96
CA GLY A 21 17.03 52.33 -23.43
C GLY A 21 17.20 52.41 -21.92
N ARG A 22 18.31 51.84 -21.43
CA ARG A 22 19.51 52.63 -21.06
C ARG A 22 20.66 51.72 -20.64
N SER A 23 21.75 51.83 -21.39
CA SER A 23 23.09 51.32 -21.16
C SER A 23 23.76 52.01 -19.98
N ARG A 24 24.37 51.27 -19.05
CA ARG A 24 25.48 51.71 -18.20
C ARG A 24 26.36 50.53 -17.73
N THR A 25 27.45 50.31 -18.43
CA THR A 25 28.78 49.96 -17.87
C THR A 25 29.76 51.04 -18.42
N PRO A 26 30.97 51.29 -17.89
CA PRO A 26 31.85 50.37 -17.15
C PRO A 26 32.63 50.98 -15.96
N ARG A 27 33.29 50.15 -15.16
CA ARG A 27 34.68 50.43 -14.75
C ARG A 27 35.44 49.18 -14.31
N SER A 28 36.61 49.09 -14.90
CA SER A 28 37.68 48.11 -14.71
C SER A 28 38.51 48.39 -13.46
N SER A 29 39.02 47.32 -12.83
CA SER A 29 40.36 47.31 -12.24
C SER A 29 40.94 45.88 -12.29
N ARG A 30 41.79 45.66 -13.30
CA ARG A 30 43.03 44.86 -13.32
C ARG A 30 43.84 45.10 -12.03
N SER A 31 44.65 44.23 -11.41
CA SER A 31 45.43 42.99 -11.72
C SER A 31 46.00 42.45 -10.36
N PRO A 32 46.94 41.48 -10.24
CA PRO A 32 47.48 40.50 -11.19
C PRO A 32 47.48 39.03 -10.71
N ALA A 33 47.81 38.16 -11.66
CA ALA A 33 48.09 36.74 -11.54
C ALA A 33 49.27 36.39 -10.61
N ARG A 34 49.20 35.18 -10.03
CA ARG A 34 50.37 34.32 -9.79
C ARG A 34 50.01 32.90 -10.21
N ASN A 35 50.70 32.42 -11.23
CA ASN A 35 50.75 31.03 -11.64
C ASN A 35 51.54 30.24 -10.59
N HIS A 36 51.04 29.06 -10.24
CA HIS A 36 51.87 27.92 -9.91
C HIS A 36 51.17 26.68 -10.46
N ASP A 37 51.77 26.11 -11.51
CA ASP A 37 51.65 24.70 -11.84
C ASP A 37 52.18 23.89 -10.65
N ASP A 38 51.51 22.79 -10.31
CA ASP A 38 52.15 21.49 -10.08
C ASP A 38 51.10 20.36 -9.92
N SER A 39 51.15 19.45 -10.90
CA SER A 39 51.03 17.98 -10.84
C SER A 39 50.01 17.27 -9.92
N ASN A 40 49.23 16.38 -10.55
CA ASN A 40 48.84 15.02 -10.15
C ASN A 40 49.03 14.59 -8.67
N ASP A 41 47.98 14.11 -8.03
CA ASP A 41 47.72 12.66 -7.86
C ASP A 41 46.39 12.44 -7.12
N TYR A 42 45.58 11.49 -7.60
CA TYR A 42 44.35 11.06 -6.94
C TYR A 42 44.67 9.81 -6.14
N SER A 43 44.53 9.87 -4.81
CA SER A 43 44.55 8.68 -3.95
C SER A 43 43.43 8.76 -2.92
N GLU A 44 42.87 7.58 -2.67
CA GLU A 44 41.61 7.29 -1.99
C GLU A 44 41.66 7.49 -0.46
N ASP A 45 40.48 7.22 0.13
CA ASP A 45 40.22 6.93 1.55
C ASP A 45 40.29 8.07 2.54
N GLU A 46 39.11 8.49 3.03
CA GLU A 46 38.87 8.49 4.48
C GLU A 46 37.41 8.14 4.80
N GLY A 47 37.27 7.17 5.72
CA GLY A 47 36.03 6.63 6.25
C GLY A 47 35.19 7.65 7.00
N TRP A 48 33.88 7.40 7.00
CA TRP A 48 32.90 8.25 7.70
C TRP A 48 32.34 7.50 8.90
N SER A 49 32.55 8.09 10.09
CA SER A 49 31.99 7.67 11.37
C SER A 49 30.49 7.99 11.43
N GLY A 50 29.70 7.01 11.84
CA GLY A 50 28.26 7.14 12.07
C GLY A 50 27.94 7.93 13.33
N GLU A 51 27.03 8.89 13.21
CA GLU A 51 26.23 9.40 14.33
C GLU A 51 24.82 8.86 14.13
N GLU A 52 24.43 7.95 15.03
CA GLU A 52 23.06 7.45 15.20
C GLU A 52 22.30 8.43 16.12
N ASP A 53 21.31 9.13 15.59
CA ASP A 53 20.34 9.88 16.39
C ASP A 53 19.31 8.90 16.98
N VAL A 54 19.44 8.63 18.28
CA VAL A 54 18.44 7.95 19.10
C VAL A 54 17.59 9.00 19.80
N GLU A 55 16.37 9.23 19.32
CA GLU A 55 15.34 9.97 20.07
C GLU A 55 14.63 9.02 21.03
N SER A 56 14.63 9.38 22.31
CA SER A 56 13.87 8.72 23.37
C SER A 56 12.73 9.64 23.82
N ASP A 57 11.55 9.06 23.91
CA ASP A 57 10.27 9.69 24.22
C ASP A 57 9.85 9.18 25.61
N GLU A 58 9.78 10.05 26.61
CA GLU A 58 9.00 9.80 27.84
C GLU A 58 8.50 11.13 28.42
N GLY A 59 7.19 11.18 28.68
CA GLY A 59 6.55 12.19 29.51
C GLY A 59 6.19 11.64 30.89
N SER A 60 6.24 12.50 31.92
CA SER A 60 5.19 12.67 32.93
C SER A 60 5.59 13.75 33.95
N VAL A 61 4.64 14.11 34.81
CA VAL A 61 4.42 15.43 35.38
C VAL A 61 4.86 15.52 36.86
N THR A 62 5.30 16.72 37.27
CA THR A 62 5.00 17.47 38.53
C THR A 62 6.20 17.90 39.38
N GLN A 63 6.31 19.23 39.56
CA GLN A 63 6.33 19.98 40.84
C GLN A 63 7.17 21.25 40.73
N THR A 64 6.51 22.36 41.03
CA THR A 64 7.02 23.72 41.14
C THR A 64 8.02 23.87 42.28
N GLN A 65 9.23 24.37 41.96
CA GLN A 65 9.96 25.25 42.87
C GLN A 65 10.53 26.45 42.10
N ARG A 66 10.11 27.64 42.55
CA ARG A 66 10.68 28.93 42.14
C ARG A 66 12.13 29.00 42.62
N SER A 67 13.07 29.02 41.69
CA SER A 67 14.46 29.39 41.96
C SER A 67 14.92 30.43 40.94
N ARG A 68 15.70 31.39 41.43
CA ARG A 68 15.95 32.72 40.87
C ARG A 68 16.67 32.68 39.53
N ARG A 69 16.25 33.58 38.63
CA ARG A 69 16.92 33.95 37.37
C ARG A 69 18.40 34.24 37.62
N ALA A 70 19.27 33.39 37.09
CA ALA A 70 20.59 33.79 36.62
C ALA A 70 20.59 33.62 35.10
N SER A 71 20.60 34.73 34.36
CA SER A 71 20.66 34.73 32.90
C SER A 71 22.04 34.25 32.45
N HIS A 72 22.22 32.93 32.37
CA HIS A 72 23.26 32.37 31.52
C HIS A 72 22.77 32.55 30.08
N ARG A 73 23.25 33.61 29.42
CA ARG A 73 23.22 33.69 27.96
C ARG A 73 24.00 32.48 27.46
N THR A 74 23.30 31.45 27.03
CA THR A 74 23.89 30.43 26.18
C THR A 74 24.48 31.15 24.97
N PRO A 75 25.72 30.87 24.56
CA PRO A 75 26.22 31.43 23.32
C PRO A 75 25.27 30.92 22.24
N ARG A 76 24.63 31.84 21.51
CA ARG A 76 24.02 31.48 20.23
C ARG A 76 25.11 30.75 19.46
N LYS A 77 25.01 29.43 19.30
CA LYS A 77 25.76 28.70 18.28
C LYS A 77 25.47 29.49 17.00
N ASN A 78 26.47 30.17 16.48
CA ASN A 78 26.40 30.77 15.16
C ASN A 78 26.20 29.60 14.20
N GLY A 79 24.94 29.24 13.99
CA GLY A 79 24.48 28.19 13.08
C GLY A 79 24.69 28.67 11.66
N ARG A 80 25.95 28.81 11.23
CA ARG A 80 26.28 28.65 9.84
C ARG A 80 26.07 27.17 9.57
N SER A 81 24.86 26.80 9.13
CA SER A 81 24.66 25.50 8.47
C SER A 81 25.77 25.40 7.43
N LYS A 82 26.70 24.47 7.61
CA LYS A 82 27.78 24.24 6.65
C LYS A 82 27.12 24.07 5.30
N ILE A 83 27.33 25.02 4.37
CA ILE A 83 26.68 24.99 3.06
C ILE A 83 27.18 23.72 2.38
N ASP A 84 26.27 22.79 2.13
CA ASP A 84 26.60 21.55 1.46
C ASP A 84 26.80 21.80 -0.03
N LEU A 85 28.06 22.10 -0.38
CA LEU A 85 28.55 22.34 -1.74
C LEU A 85 28.74 21.04 -2.54
N THR A 86 28.25 19.88 -2.06
CA THR A 86 28.36 18.66 -2.87
C THR A 86 27.62 18.82 -4.21
N PRO A 87 28.26 18.49 -5.34
CA PRO A 87 27.67 18.60 -6.66
C PRO A 87 26.34 17.81 -6.80
N PRO A 88 25.36 18.30 -7.59
CA PRO A 88 24.06 17.64 -7.72
C PRO A 88 24.12 16.21 -8.27
N ASP A 89 25.11 15.87 -9.10
CA ASP A 89 25.36 14.53 -9.64
C ASP A 89 25.82 13.55 -8.55
N LYS A 90 26.67 14.00 -7.62
CA LYS A 90 27.06 13.19 -6.45
C LYS A 90 25.88 13.01 -5.51
N LYS A 91 25.09 14.07 -5.26
CA LYS A 91 23.85 13.99 -4.47
C LYS A 91 22.86 13.01 -5.08
N LEU A 92 22.75 12.95 -6.41
CA LEU A 92 21.86 12.02 -7.10
C LEU A 92 22.26 10.57 -6.83
N LYS A 93 23.52 10.21 -7.05
CA LYS A 93 24.03 8.85 -6.77
C LYS A 93 23.85 8.45 -5.30
N MET A 94 24.03 9.40 -4.38
CA MET A 94 23.81 9.17 -2.95
C MET A 94 22.33 8.92 -2.64
N ALA A 95 21.42 9.71 -3.22
CA ALA A 95 19.98 9.55 -3.04
C ALA A 95 19.48 8.21 -3.62
N GLU A 96 19.99 7.80 -4.79
CA GLU A 96 19.69 6.49 -5.39
C GLU A 96 20.13 5.33 -4.47
N LYS A 97 21.36 5.37 -3.96
CA LYS A 97 21.86 4.36 -3.00
C LYS A 97 21.08 4.37 -1.68
N LYS A 98 20.62 5.53 -1.21
CA LYS A 98 19.78 5.62 -0.02
C LYS A 98 18.39 5.05 -0.28
N ALA A 99 17.82 5.29 -1.45
CA ALA A 99 16.54 4.73 -1.84
C ALA A 99 16.59 3.20 -1.85
N THR A 100 17.62 2.58 -2.43
CA THR A 100 17.76 1.11 -2.44
C THR A 100 17.90 0.54 -1.03
N ARG A 101 18.76 1.13 -0.18
CA ARG A 101 18.91 0.73 1.23
C ARG A 101 17.61 0.87 2.02
N PHE A 102 16.85 1.93 1.79
CA PHE A 102 15.58 2.12 2.48
C PHE A 102 14.52 1.11 2.01
N THR A 103 14.54 0.72 0.74
CA THR A 103 13.68 -0.34 0.20
C THR A 103 13.98 -1.67 0.90
N GLU A 104 15.25 -2.04 1.04
CA GLU A 104 15.69 -3.24 1.77
C GLU A 104 15.26 -3.21 3.25
N SER A 105 15.32 -2.03 3.88
CA SER A 105 14.90 -1.84 5.27
C SER A 105 13.37 -1.72 5.47
N GLY A 106 12.56 -1.76 4.41
CA GLY A 106 11.11 -1.62 4.47
C GLY A 106 10.60 -0.22 4.86
N LYS A 107 11.44 0.82 4.84
CA LYS A 107 11.07 2.19 5.25
C LYS A 107 10.42 2.96 4.09
N VAL A 108 9.16 2.64 3.81
CA VAL A 108 8.41 3.12 2.64
C VAL A 108 8.44 4.65 2.46
N ASP A 109 8.17 5.43 3.52
CA ASP A 109 8.14 6.89 3.41
C ASP A 109 9.52 7.46 3.06
N LYS A 110 10.59 6.89 3.64
CA LYS A 110 11.96 7.33 3.35
C LYS A 110 12.34 7.04 1.89
N VAL A 111 11.94 5.89 1.35
CA VAL A 111 12.14 5.56 -0.08
C VAL A 111 11.53 6.63 -0.97
N ILE A 112 10.26 7.00 -0.74
CA ILE A 112 9.57 8.00 -1.56
C ILE A 112 10.24 9.36 -1.44
N THR A 113 10.68 9.75 -0.23
CA THR A 113 11.41 11.02 -0.07
C THR A 113 12.72 11.04 -0.86
N GLU A 114 13.48 9.95 -0.86
CA GLU A 114 14.74 9.87 -1.61
C GLU A 114 14.48 9.82 -3.13
N LEU A 115 13.48 9.07 -3.60
CA LEU A 115 13.09 9.07 -5.01
C LEU A 115 12.60 10.44 -5.49
N THR A 116 11.90 11.19 -4.63
CA THR A 116 11.49 12.57 -4.92
C THR A 116 12.71 13.50 -5.04
N LYS A 117 13.74 13.29 -4.21
CA LYS A 117 15.03 14.00 -4.35
C LYS A 117 15.72 13.62 -5.66
N CYS A 118 15.75 12.34 -6.05
CA CYS A 118 16.31 11.91 -7.33
C CYS A 118 15.62 12.59 -8.51
N LEU A 119 14.29 12.72 -8.46
CA LEU A 119 13.51 13.43 -9.46
C LEU A 119 13.91 14.91 -9.55
N ALA A 120 13.99 15.60 -8.40
CA ALA A 120 14.41 17.00 -8.36
C ALA A 120 15.83 17.21 -8.89
N LEU A 121 16.76 16.33 -8.52
CA LEU A 121 18.16 16.38 -8.95
C LEU A 121 18.30 16.10 -10.45
N ASN A 122 17.59 15.10 -10.99
CA ASN A 122 17.57 14.84 -12.43
C ASN A 122 17.01 16.01 -13.24
N ARG A 123 16.01 16.72 -12.70
CA ARG A 123 15.48 17.95 -13.33
C ARG A 123 16.53 19.07 -13.36
N ILE A 124 17.34 19.21 -12.31
CA ILE A 124 18.43 20.21 -12.25
C ILE A 124 19.55 19.86 -13.23
N LEU A 125 19.94 18.57 -13.29
CA LEU A 125 21.08 18.11 -14.07
C LEU A 125 20.80 18.07 -15.58
N HIS A 126 19.61 17.62 -15.98
CA HIS A 126 19.31 17.32 -17.38
C HIS A 126 18.20 18.18 -17.98
N GLY A 127 17.50 18.97 -17.17
CA GLY A 127 16.37 19.79 -17.60
C GLY A 127 15.05 19.02 -17.65
N ALA A 128 13.98 19.73 -18.05
CA ALA A 128 12.61 19.23 -17.96
C ALA A 128 12.20 18.23 -19.07
N GLY A 129 12.93 18.20 -20.18
CA GLY A 129 12.61 17.37 -21.36
C GLY A 129 13.45 16.11 -21.51
N HIS A 130 14.30 15.76 -20.54
CA HIS A 130 15.23 14.65 -20.68
C HIS A 130 14.63 13.31 -20.22
N TRP A 131 14.92 12.21 -20.92
CA TRP A 131 14.38 10.88 -20.61
C TRP A 131 14.81 10.35 -19.22
N LYS A 132 15.99 10.75 -18.70
CA LYS A 132 16.41 10.46 -17.30
C LYS A 132 15.46 11.05 -16.25
N LEU A 133 14.85 12.19 -16.52
CA LEU A 133 13.79 12.73 -15.66
C LEU A 133 12.54 11.85 -15.76
N ALA A 134 12.16 11.42 -16.97
CA ALA A 134 11.05 10.47 -17.15
C ALA A 134 11.30 9.14 -16.41
N ARG A 135 12.53 8.62 -16.42
CA ARG A 135 12.95 7.45 -15.62
C ARG A 135 12.72 7.66 -14.13
N SER A 136 13.07 8.83 -13.61
CA SER A 136 12.84 9.17 -12.19
C SER A 136 11.34 9.21 -11.85
N HIS A 137 10.53 9.79 -12.73
CA HIS A 137 9.06 9.76 -12.59
C HIS A 137 8.51 8.33 -12.65
N ALA A 138 9.03 7.46 -13.53
CA ALA A 138 8.61 6.07 -13.64
C ALA A 138 8.97 5.26 -12.38
N ASN A 139 10.20 5.41 -11.86
CA ASN A 139 10.62 4.77 -10.60
C ASN A 139 9.77 5.23 -9.41
N LEU A 140 9.42 6.53 -9.36
CA LEU A 140 8.54 7.06 -8.33
C LEU A 140 7.11 6.51 -8.46
N ALA A 141 6.60 6.37 -9.70
CA ALA A 141 5.29 5.77 -9.96
C ALA A 141 5.25 4.30 -9.51
N GLU A 142 6.29 3.53 -9.80
CA GLU A 142 6.42 2.13 -9.39
C GLU A 142 6.44 2.02 -7.86
N ALA A 143 7.22 2.87 -7.18
CA ALA A 143 7.25 2.91 -5.71
C ALA A 143 5.90 3.27 -5.09
N TYR A 144 5.14 4.22 -5.67
CA TYR A 144 3.78 4.51 -5.19
C TYR A 144 2.83 3.33 -5.36
N LEU A 145 2.96 2.58 -6.45
CA LEU A 145 2.10 1.43 -6.71
C LEU A 145 2.46 0.24 -5.81
N ASP A 146 3.74 -0.12 -5.75
CA ASP A 146 4.20 -1.36 -5.11
C ASP A 146 4.31 -1.22 -3.59
N LEU A 147 4.77 -0.07 -3.09
CA LEU A 147 4.98 0.11 -1.65
C LEU A 147 3.78 0.72 -0.93
N LYS A 148 3.01 1.59 -1.61
CA LYS A 148 1.84 2.28 -1.01
C LYS A 148 0.49 1.83 -1.54
N GLY A 149 0.43 1.13 -2.67
CA GLY A 149 -0.85 0.80 -3.32
C GLY A 149 -1.58 2.02 -3.88
N TYR A 150 -0.89 3.14 -4.08
CA TYR A 150 -1.45 4.43 -4.47
C TYR A 150 -1.57 4.53 -5.99
N ALA A 151 -2.56 3.83 -6.54
CA ALA A 151 -2.75 3.70 -7.98
C ALA A 151 -3.00 5.03 -8.71
N VAL A 152 -3.68 6.00 -8.09
CA VAL A 152 -3.94 7.31 -8.69
C VAL A 152 -2.64 8.11 -8.85
N GLN A 153 -1.81 8.13 -7.81
CA GLN A 153 -0.51 8.80 -7.84
C GLN A 153 0.44 8.11 -8.84
N ALA A 154 0.43 6.78 -8.89
CA ALA A 154 1.21 6.02 -9.85
C ALA A 154 0.82 6.37 -11.31
N ASP A 155 -0.47 6.42 -11.62
CA ASP A 155 -0.97 6.82 -12.95
C ASP A 155 -0.56 8.25 -13.30
N TYR A 156 -0.65 9.19 -12.35
CA TYR A 156 -0.22 10.57 -12.55
C TYR A 156 1.28 10.70 -12.87
N HIS A 157 2.14 10.06 -12.08
CA HIS A 157 3.59 10.13 -12.31
C HIS A 157 4.01 9.39 -13.58
N ALA A 158 3.40 8.24 -13.90
CA ALA A 158 3.65 7.52 -15.14
C ALA A 158 3.15 8.30 -16.38
N GLY A 159 1.99 8.94 -16.29
CA GLY A 159 1.46 9.84 -17.31
C GLY A 159 2.38 11.04 -17.56
N THR A 160 2.94 11.62 -16.49
CA THR A 160 3.93 12.69 -16.59
C THR A 160 5.20 12.20 -17.28
N ALA A 161 5.74 11.04 -16.88
CA ALA A 161 6.91 10.44 -17.52
C ALA A 161 6.67 10.21 -19.02
N LYS A 162 5.51 9.67 -19.38
CA LYS A 162 5.09 9.47 -20.78
C LYS A 162 5.06 10.78 -21.56
N SER A 163 4.53 11.86 -20.97
CA SER A 163 4.50 13.18 -21.62
C SER A 163 5.91 13.74 -21.86
N ILE A 164 6.84 13.52 -20.92
CA ILE A 164 8.24 13.93 -21.08
C ILE A 164 8.88 13.16 -22.25
N MET A 165 8.65 11.85 -22.33
CA MET A 165 9.19 11.01 -23.42
C MET A 165 8.62 11.39 -24.80
N LEU A 166 7.36 11.84 -24.88
CA LEU A 166 6.76 12.29 -26.14
C LEU A 166 7.33 13.65 -26.60
N ASN A 167 7.65 14.53 -25.67
CA ASN A 167 8.15 15.88 -25.96
C ASN A 167 9.69 15.94 -26.06
N SER A 168 10.38 14.89 -25.65
CA SER A 168 11.83 14.80 -25.74
C SER A 168 12.25 14.60 -27.19
N VAL A 169 13.11 15.47 -27.71
CA VAL A 169 13.76 15.27 -29.01
C VAL A 169 14.81 14.18 -28.83
N THR A 170 14.43 12.91 -29.02
CA THR A 170 15.36 11.79 -28.99
C THR A 170 15.92 11.55 -30.38
N SER A 171 17.04 12.19 -30.70
CA SER A 171 17.93 11.74 -31.77
C SER A 171 18.85 10.66 -31.18
N TYR A 172 18.63 9.41 -31.56
CA TYR A 172 19.41 8.26 -31.10
C TYR A 172 20.80 8.28 -31.72
N THR A 173 21.84 8.05 -30.92
CA THR A 173 23.21 7.96 -31.45
C THR A 173 23.80 6.56 -31.31
N THR A 174 23.32 5.76 -30.35
CA THR A 174 23.82 4.39 -30.11
C THR A 174 22.68 3.41 -29.77
N ASP A 175 22.92 2.11 -30.04
CA ASP A 175 21.98 1.04 -29.65
C ASP A 175 21.82 0.92 -28.14
N GLN A 176 22.86 1.27 -27.37
CA GLN A 176 22.82 1.30 -25.90
C GLN A 176 21.85 2.37 -25.38
N GLU A 177 21.92 3.59 -25.90
CA GLU A 177 20.96 4.65 -25.55
C GLU A 177 19.53 4.26 -25.92
N LYS A 178 19.36 3.55 -27.04
CA LYS A 178 18.06 3.02 -27.47
C LYS A 178 17.52 1.98 -26.48
N ALA A 179 18.36 1.07 -26.00
CA ALA A 179 17.99 0.09 -24.98
C ALA A 179 17.57 0.76 -23.66
N GLU A 180 18.31 1.78 -23.19
CA GLU A 180 17.95 2.52 -21.97
C GLU A 180 16.61 3.27 -22.11
N ILE A 181 16.35 3.87 -23.27
CA ILE A 181 15.07 4.53 -23.56
C ILE A 181 13.93 3.51 -23.56
N TYR A 182 14.13 2.34 -24.14
CA TYR A 182 13.13 1.27 -24.13
C TYR A 182 12.91 0.67 -22.72
N ASP A 183 13.92 0.55 -21.86
CA ASP A 183 13.73 0.21 -20.43
C ASP A 183 12.81 1.23 -19.75
N VAL A 184 13.03 2.53 -20.01
CA VAL A 184 12.18 3.59 -19.45
C VAL A 184 10.75 3.49 -19.99
N LEU A 185 10.57 3.27 -21.29
CA LEU A 185 9.24 3.11 -21.90
C LEU A 185 8.52 1.86 -21.36
N PHE A 186 9.24 0.74 -21.19
CA PHE A 186 8.72 -0.46 -20.55
C PHE A 186 8.20 -0.12 -19.16
N LYS A 187 9.02 0.49 -18.30
CA LYS A 187 8.63 0.87 -16.92
C LYS A 187 7.41 1.78 -16.88
N ILE A 188 7.34 2.76 -17.78
CA ILE A 188 6.21 3.69 -17.88
C ILE A 188 4.93 2.94 -18.23
N TYR A 189 4.91 2.20 -19.35
CA TYR A 189 3.69 1.53 -19.83
C TYR A 189 3.26 0.39 -18.91
N TYR A 190 4.23 -0.38 -18.38
CA TYR A 190 4.00 -1.44 -17.41
C TYR A 190 3.33 -0.91 -16.13
N THR A 191 3.94 0.12 -15.52
CA THR A 191 3.45 0.69 -14.25
C THR A 191 2.09 1.36 -14.45
N GLN A 192 1.92 2.12 -15.54
CA GLN A 192 0.65 2.77 -15.84
C GLN A 192 -0.46 1.75 -16.12
N GLY A 193 -0.17 0.69 -16.87
CA GLY A 193 -1.13 -0.40 -17.13
C GLY A 193 -1.58 -1.09 -15.85
N ARG A 194 -0.66 -1.40 -14.94
CA ARG A 194 -0.98 -1.97 -13.62
C ARG A 194 -1.79 -1.01 -12.74
N ALA A 195 -1.44 0.27 -12.73
CA ALA A 195 -2.17 1.29 -11.97
C ALA A 195 -3.63 1.40 -12.45
N LEU A 196 -3.84 1.47 -13.76
CA LEU A 196 -5.18 1.55 -14.37
C LEU A 196 -6.00 0.28 -14.16
N ALA A 197 -5.35 -0.90 -14.13
CA ALA A 197 -6.01 -2.15 -13.77
C ALA A 197 -6.59 -2.10 -12.34
N THR A 198 -5.83 -1.55 -11.38
CA THR A 198 -6.31 -1.32 -10.00
C THR A 198 -7.44 -0.30 -9.93
N LEU A 199 -7.40 0.73 -10.79
CA LEU A 199 -8.47 1.74 -10.93
C LEU A 199 -9.69 1.25 -11.73
N LYS A 200 -9.74 -0.03 -12.11
CA LYS A 200 -10.81 -0.67 -12.89
C LYS A 200 -11.01 -0.09 -14.30
N LYS A 201 -10.02 0.62 -14.84
CA LYS A 201 -9.99 1.12 -16.22
C LYS A 201 -9.37 0.06 -17.14
N TYR A 202 -10.07 -1.06 -17.29
CA TYR A 202 -9.49 -2.27 -17.88
C TYR A 202 -9.11 -2.15 -19.35
N ASN A 203 -9.88 -1.41 -20.16
CA ASN A 203 -9.58 -1.26 -21.59
C ASN A 203 -8.30 -0.44 -21.84
N GLU A 204 -8.13 0.65 -21.08
CA GLU A 204 -6.91 1.47 -21.16
C GLU A 204 -5.68 0.69 -20.65
N ALA A 205 -5.86 -0.09 -19.57
CA ALA A 205 -4.82 -0.97 -19.05
C ALA A 205 -4.36 -2.00 -20.09
N ASP A 206 -5.29 -2.64 -20.78
CA ASP A 206 -5.01 -3.64 -21.82
C ASP A 206 -4.21 -3.05 -22.98
N GLN A 207 -4.59 -1.85 -23.44
CA GLN A 207 -3.86 -1.13 -24.49
C GLN A 207 -2.42 -0.77 -24.09
N LEU A 208 -2.19 -0.43 -22.81
CA LEU A 208 -0.86 -0.09 -22.31
C LEU A 208 0.02 -1.34 -22.11
N LEU A 209 -0.56 -2.46 -21.65
CA LEU A 209 0.17 -3.73 -21.58
C LEU A 209 0.51 -4.26 -22.98
N ALA A 210 -0.37 -4.12 -23.96
CA ALA A 210 -0.07 -4.43 -25.37
C ALA A 210 1.05 -3.53 -25.95
N LYS A 211 1.14 -2.27 -25.51
CA LYS A 211 2.29 -1.40 -25.87
C LYS A 211 3.57 -1.85 -25.18
N THR A 212 3.47 -2.36 -23.95
CA THR A 212 4.61 -2.91 -23.20
C THR A 212 5.18 -4.12 -23.94
N GLU A 213 4.32 -5.02 -24.43
CA GLU A 213 4.70 -6.17 -25.26
C GLU A 213 5.46 -5.74 -26.53
N LYS A 214 4.99 -4.71 -27.22
CA LYS A 214 5.70 -4.14 -28.38
C LYS A 214 7.08 -3.60 -28.02
N VAL A 215 7.22 -2.94 -26.87
CA VAL A 215 8.54 -2.45 -26.40
C VAL A 215 9.49 -3.62 -26.12
N ILE A 216 9.02 -4.71 -25.51
CA ILE A 216 9.81 -5.93 -25.32
C ILE A 216 10.24 -6.51 -26.68
N GLY A 217 9.33 -6.56 -27.66
CA GLY A 217 9.65 -7.02 -29.02
C GLY A 217 10.68 -6.16 -29.75
N GLU A 218 10.72 -4.84 -29.48
CA GLU A 218 11.77 -3.96 -29.99
C GLU A 218 13.10 -4.09 -29.23
N LEU A 219 13.05 -4.35 -27.92
CA LEU A 219 14.24 -4.65 -27.10
C LEU A 219 14.93 -5.93 -27.58
N ASN A 220 14.16 -6.98 -27.89
CA ASN A 220 14.68 -8.26 -28.40
C ASN A 220 15.45 -8.13 -29.74
N LYS A 221 15.21 -7.05 -30.51
CA LYS A 221 15.94 -6.79 -31.76
C LYS A 221 17.33 -6.19 -31.53
N LEU A 222 17.61 -5.70 -30.31
CA LEU A 222 18.87 -5.04 -29.98
C LEU A 222 19.84 -6.06 -29.39
N SER A 223 21.03 -6.20 -29.99
CA SER A 223 22.05 -7.16 -29.55
C SER A 223 22.74 -6.79 -28.23
N CYS A 224 22.52 -5.57 -27.70
CA CYS A 224 23.09 -5.09 -26.45
C CYS A 224 22.27 -5.47 -25.21
N VAL A 225 21.08 -6.03 -25.37
CA VAL A 225 20.20 -6.43 -24.27
C VAL A 225 20.50 -7.86 -23.88
N ASP A 226 20.69 -8.10 -22.57
CA ASP A 226 20.87 -9.44 -22.02
C ASP A 226 19.56 -10.23 -22.07
N ASP A 227 19.63 -11.50 -22.47
CA ASP A 227 18.46 -12.40 -22.53
C ASP A 227 17.80 -12.50 -21.14
N ASN A 228 18.58 -12.48 -20.06
CA ASN A 228 18.04 -12.47 -18.70
C ASN A 228 17.19 -11.22 -18.42
N GLN A 229 17.54 -10.06 -18.98
CA GLN A 229 16.73 -8.85 -18.79
C GLN A 229 15.40 -8.95 -19.56
N LEU A 230 15.42 -9.58 -20.73
CA LEU A 230 14.24 -9.78 -21.56
C LEU A 230 13.24 -10.73 -20.90
N ASP A 231 13.73 -11.85 -20.37
CA ASP A 231 12.93 -12.82 -19.62
C ASP A 231 12.26 -12.19 -18.39
N ASP A 232 12.92 -11.23 -17.73
CA ASP A 232 12.38 -10.55 -16.54
C ASP A 232 11.19 -9.68 -16.92
N TYR A 233 11.31 -9.01 -18.08
CA TYR A 233 10.23 -8.22 -18.63
C TYR A 233 9.08 -9.09 -19.10
N GLU A 234 9.34 -10.25 -19.71
CA GLU A 234 8.29 -11.17 -20.14
C GLU A 234 7.53 -11.76 -18.94
N ILE A 235 8.23 -12.18 -17.89
CA ILE A 235 7.63 -12.65 -16.63
C ILE A 235 6.74 -11.56 -16.02
N LYS A 236 7.27 -10.33 -15.87
CA LYS A 236 6.52 -9.20 -15.32
C LYS A 236 5.27 -8.88 -16.13
N LEU A 237 5.41 -8.84 -17.46
CA LEU A 237 4.30 -8.57 -18.37
C LEU A 237 3.23 -9.65 -18.28
N THR A 238 3.63 -10.93 -18.36
CA THR A 238 2.72 -12.08 -18.30
C THR A 238 1.96 -12.11 -16.97
N GLN A 239 2.63 -11.79 -15.86
CA GLN A 239 1.97 -11.66 -14.56
C GLN A 239 0.96 -10.51 -14.52
N ALA A 240 1.30 -9.35 -15.09
CA ALA A 240 0.40 -8.21 -15.13
C ALA A 240 -0.83 -8.46 -16.02
N THR A 241 -0.66 -9.10 -17.18
CA THR A 241 -1.77 -9.45 -18.08
C THR A 241 -2.66 -10.53 -17.47
N ALA A 242 -2.10 -11.55 -16.82
CA ALA A 242 -2.85 -12.59 -16.11
C ALA A 242 -3.73 -11.97 -14.99
N ARG A 243 -3.15 -11.11 -14.15
CA ARG A 243 -3.88 -10.38 -13.11
C ARG A 243 -4.97 -9.49 -13.70
N LEU A 244 -4.70 -8.77 -14.79
CA LEU A 244 -5.69 -7.93 -15.48
C LEU A 244 -6.88 -8.77 -15.98
N GLN A 245 -6.61 -9.88 -16.67
CA GLN A 245 -7.64 -10.78 -17.19
C GLN A 245 -8.46 -11.42 -16.07
N TRP A 246 -7.83 -11.77 -14.95
CA TRP A 246 -8.52 -12.22 -13.74
C TRP A 246 -9.50 -11.16 -13.23
N LYS A 247 -9.10 -9.89 -13.13
CA LYS A 247 -10.00 -8.79 -12.72
C LYS A 247 -11.13 -8.55 -13.73
N GLN A 248 -10.90 -8.80 -15.02
CA GLN A 248 -11.92 -8.77 -16.08
C GLN A 248 -12.85 -9.99 -16.07
N LYS A 249 -12.65 -10.97 -15.16
CA LYS A 249 -13.39 -12.24 -15.09
C LYS A 249 -13.21 -13.15 -16.32
N LYS A 250 -12.13 -12.96 -17.09
CA LYS A 250 -11.76 -13.81 -18.22
C LYS A 250 -10.92 -15.00 -17.72
N TYR A 251 -11.54 -15.87 -16.92
CA TYR A 251 -10.84 -16.90 -16.15
C TYR A 251 -10.08 -17.93 -17.00
N ALA A 252 -10.59 -18.31 -18.17
CA ALA A 252 -9.93 -19.29 -19.04
C ALA A 252 -8.61 -18.73 -19.61
N VAL A 253 -8.64 -17.49 -20.11
CA VAL A 253 -7.44 -16.82 -20.63
C VAL A 253 -6.45 -16.56 -19.50
N ALA A 254 -6.94 -16.09 -18.34
CA ALA A 254 -6.11 -15.89 -17.16
C ALA A 254 -5.40 -17.18 -16.74
N SER A 255 -6.11 -18.32 -16.69
CA SER A 255 -5.50 -19.62 -16.35
C SER A 255 -4.37 -19.96 -17.31
N SER A 256 -4.60 -19.82 -18.63
CA SER A 256 -3.56 -20.09 -19.62
C SER A 256 -2.35 -19.15 -19.49
N GLN A 257 -2.56 -17.88 -19.12
CA GLN A 257 -1.47 -16.94 -18.88
C GLN A 257 -0.70 -17.26 -17.60
N TYR A 258 -1.37 -17.73 -16.55
CA TYR A 258 -0.71 -18.20 -15.33
C TYR A 258 0.06 -19.51 -15.57
N ASP A 259 -0.48 -20.44 -16.36
CA ASP A 259 0.25 -21.65 -16.76
C ASP A 259 1.50 -21.29 -17.60
N LYS A 260 1.42 -20.27 -18.46
CA LYS A 260 2.58 -19.71 -19.18
C LYS A 260 3.59 -19.07 -18.21
N LEU A 261 3.09 -18.28 -17.25
CA LEU A 261 3.92 -17.59 -16.25
C LEU A 261 4.71 -18.59 -15.40
N LEU A 262 4.08 -19.67 -14.95
CA LEU A 262 4.75 -20.72 -14.17
C LEU A 262 5.91 -21.32 -14.95
N ARG A 263 5.68 -21.73 -16.22
CA ARG A 263 6.74 -22.27 -17.08
C ARG A 263 7.92 -21.30 -17.22
N LEU A 264 7.66 -20.03 -17.54
CA LEU A 264 8.71 -19.02 -17.68
C LEU A 264 9.52 -18.84 -16.37
N MET A 265 8.85 -18.90 -15.23
CA MET A 265 9.51 -18.75 -13.93
C MET A 265 10.26 -20.01 -13.49
N GLU A 266 9.74 -21.20 -13.78
CA GLU A 266 10.39 -22.49 -13.56
C GLU A 266 11.65 -22.61 -14.43
N ASP A 267 11.56 -22.27 -15.72
CA ASP A 267 12.69 -22.29 -16.65
C ASP A 267 13.82 -21.34 -16.20
N ARG A 268 13.47 -20.15 -15.69
CA ARG A 268 14.43 -19.14 -15.28
C ARG A 268 15.04 -19.37 -13.90
N HIS A 269 14.20 -19.69 -12.92
CA HIS A 269 14.59 -19.70 -11.51
C HIS A 269 14.67 -21.11 -10.90
N GLY A 270 14.23 -22.14 -11.63
CA GLY A 270 14.08 -23.51 -11.15
C GLY A 270 12.75 -23.74 -10.43
N GLU A 271 12.31 -25.00 -10.42
CA GLU A 271 11.04 -25.47 -9.82
C GLU A 271 10.95 -25.18 -8.30
N ASP A 272 12.09 -25.21 -7.60
CA ASP A 272 12.16 -24.96 -6.16
C ASP A 272 12.32 -23.47 -5.80
N SER A 273 12.13 -22.52 -6.72
CA SER A 273 12.36 -21.11 -6.43
C SER A 273 11.35 -20.50 -5.44
N LYS A 274 11.84 -19.77 -4.43
CA LYS A 274 10.98 -19.00 -3.50
C LYS A 274 10.07 -17.98 -4.21
N LEU A 275 10.46 -17.54 -5.41
CA LEU A 275 9.69 -16.58 -6.22
C LEU A 275 8.40 -17.18 -6.79
N LEU A 276 8.31 -18.52 -6.88
CA LEU A 276 7.13 -19.24 -7.38
C LEU A 276 5.99 -19.29 -6.35
N ILE A 277 6.29 -19.23 -5.05
CA ILE A 277 5.29 -19.29 -3.96
C ILE A 277 4.11 -18.32 -4.18
N PRO A 278 4.31 -17.00 -4.36
CA PRO A 278 3.20 -16.07 -4.58
C PRO A 278 2.44 -16.35 -5.89
N VAL A 279 3.11 -16.89 -6.92
CA VAL A 279 2.48 -17.20 -8.20
C VAL A 279 1.56 -18.41 -8.08
N TYR A 280 2.03 -19.50 -7.48
CA TYR A 280 1.18 -20.66 -7.18
C TYR A 280 -0.02 -20.29 -6.29
N GLN A 281 0.17 -19.43 -5.28
CA GLN A 281 -0.94 -18.93 -4.48
C GLN A 281 -1.95 -18.10 -5.29
N GLU A 282 -1.49 -17.29 -6.26
CA GLU A 282 -2.37 -16.57 -7.18
C GLU A 282 -3.13 -17.52 -8.11
N CYS A 283 -2.46 -18.55 -8.64
CA CYS A 283 -3.08 -19.59 -9.47
C CYS A 283 -4.19 -20.33 -8.69
N GLY A 284 -3.90 -20.76 -7.46
CA GLY A 284 -4.89 -21.42 -6.60
C GLY A 284 -6.11 -20.53 -6.32
N LYS A 285 -5.88 -19.25 -5.98
CA LYS A 285 -6.95 -18.26 -5.77
C LYS A 285 -7.75 -18.00 -7.04
N LEU A 286 -7.10 -17.97 -8.20
CA LEU A 286 -7.77 -17.84 -9.50
C LEU A 286 -8.72 -19.01 -9.72
N GLU A 287 -8.27 -20.25 -9.53
CA GLU A 287 -9.07 -21.45 -9.73
C GLU A 287 -10.31 -21.46 -8.82
N GLN A 288 -10.16 -21.13 -7.54
CA GLN A 288 -11.29 -20.99 -6.61
C GLN A 288 -12.26 -19.89 -7.03
N SER A 289 -11.76 -18.80 -7.65
CA SER A 289 -12.60 -17.67 -8.06
C SER A 289 -13.48 -17.95 -9.29
N LYS A 290 -13.34 -19.11 -9.95
CA LYS A 290 -14.14 -19.51 -11.13
C LYS A 290 -15.60 -19.87 -10.78
N GLY A 291 -15.98 -19.85 -9.49
CA GLY A 291 -17.35 -20.09 -9.04
C GLY A 291 -17.82 -21.50 -9.37
N ARG A 292 -18.88 -21.65 -10.19
CA ARG A 292 -19.39 -22.97 -10.60
C ARG A 292 -18.39 -23.83 -11.39
N TYR A 293 -17.35 -23.22 -11.94
CA TYR A 293 -16.28 -23.91 -12.68
C TYR A 293 -14.99 -23.98 -11.85
N ALA A 294 -15.07 -23.83 -10.53
CA ALA A 294 -13.91 -23.97 -9.66
C ALA A 294 -13.37 -25.40 -9.76
N ASN A 295 -12.09 -25.52 -10.09
CA ASN A 295 -11.37 -26.78 -10.01
C ASN A 295 -10.64 -26.81 -8.66
N HIS A 296 -11.31 -27.37 -7.65
CA HIS A 296 -10.78 -27.45 -6.29
C HIS A 296 -9.51 -28.32 -6.23
N GLU A 297 -9.44 -29.40 -7.01
CA GLU A 297 -8.25 -30.26 -7.08
C GLU A 297 -7.04 -29.48 -7.62
N LYS A 298 -7.20 -28.78 -8.76
CA LYS A 298 -6.12 -27.93 -9.29
C LYS A 298 -5.74 -26.83 -8.30
N ALA A 299 -6.72 -26.22 -7.63
CA ALA A 299 -6.42 -25.20 -6.62
C ALA A 299 -5.58 -25.75 -5.46
N ILE A 300 -5.97 -26.91 -4.92
CA ILE A 300 -5.24 -27.60 -3.85
C ILE A 300 -3.83 -27.96 -4.30
N ASP A 301 -3.65 -28.51 -5.50
CA ASP A 301 -2.34 -28.84 -6.05
C ASP A 301 -1.42 -27.59 -6.11
N MET A 302 -1.92 -26.47 -6.63
CA MET A 302 -1.15 -25.22 -6.64
C MET A 302 -0.76 -24.76 -5.22
N PHE A 303 -1.67 -24.84 -4.24
CA PHE A 303 -1.35 -24.47 -2.86
C PHE A 303 -0.39 -25.46 -2.19
N LEU A 304 -0.45 -26.75 -2.55
CA LEU A 304 0.51 -27.77 -2.10
C LEU A 304 1.91 -27.49 -2.63
N GLN A 305 2.05 -27.14 -3.92
CA GLN A 305 3.35 -26.72 -4.47
C GLN A 305 3.90 -25.50 -3.72
N ALA A 306 3.07 -24.48 -3.50
CA ALA A 306 3.47 -23.30 -2.73
C ALA A 306 3.92 -23.64 -1.29
N HIS A 307 3.21 -24.57 -0.62
CA HIS A 307 3.53 -25.01 0.73
C HIS A 307 4.80 -25.86 0.78
N SER A 308 5.00 -26.75 -0.20
CA SER A 308 6.20 -27.59 -0.33
C SER A 308 7.46 -26.73 -0.49
N ILE A 309 7.44 -25.77 -1.42
CA ILE A 309 8.56 -24.83 -1.62
C ILE A 309 8.78 -23.99 -0.34
N ALA A 310 7.71 -23.56 0.34
CA ALA A 310 7.89 -22.86 1.60
C ALA A 310 8.55 -23.73 2.68
N GLY A 311 8.18 -25.02 2.76
CA GLY A 311 8.74 -25.97 3.74
C GLY A 311 10.20 -26.32 3.49
N SER A 312 10.66 -26.31 2.23
CA SER A 312 12.07 -26.56 1.91
C SER A 312 12.97 -25.34 2.20
N HIS A 313 12.42 -24.13 2.14
CA HIS A 313 13.21 -22.88 2.17
C HIS A 313 13.13 -22.09 3.47
N TYR A 314 12.12 -22.35 4.29
CA TYR A 314 11.89 -21.63 5.54
C TYR A 314 11.84 -22.59 6.72
N LYS A 315 12.34 -22.13 7.86
CA LYS A 315 12.25 -22.87 9.12
C LYS A 315 10.81 -22.89 9.63
N ASP A 316 10.52 -23.83 10.51
CA ASP A 316 9.25 -23.90 11.24
C ASP A 316 8.89 -22.54 11.85
N GLY A 317 7.61 -22.17 11.77
CA GLY A 317 7.10 -20.89 12.27
C GLY A 317 7.44 -19.66 11.43
N HIS A 318 8.16 -19.78 10.32
CA HIS A 318 8.37 -18.63 9.43
C HIS A 318 7.03 -18.13 8.84
N ALA A 319 6.88 -16.82 8.72
CA ALA A 319 5.66 -16.18 8.23
C ALA A 319 5.14 -16.77 6.91
N GLN A 320 6.03 -16.93 5.94
CA GLN A 320 5.68 -17.47 4.62
C GLN A 320 5.15 -18.91 4.68
N LEU A 321 5.66 -19.74 5.60
CA LEU A 321 5.23 -21.13 5.75
C LEU A 321 3.84 -21.21 6.40
N ILE A 322 3.58 -20.33 7.38
CA ILE A 322 2.27 -20.17 8.00
C ILE A 322 1.25 -19.70 6.95
N ASP A 323 1.61 -18.69 6.15
CA ASP A 323 0.72 -18.14 5.12
C ASP A 323 0.37 -19.17 4.04
N THR A 324 1.31 -20.03 3.61
CA THR A 324 1.01 -21.11 2.66
C THR A 324 0.17 -22.21 3.28
N SER A 325 0.42 -22.58 4.55
CA SER A 325 -0.40 -23.55 5.29
C SER A 325 -1.85 -23.06 5.46
N LEU A 326 -2.05 -21.79 5.82
CA LEU A 326 -3.38 -21.17 5.92
C LEU A 326 -4.11 -21.17 4.57
N ALA A 327 -3.42 -20.79 3.49
CA ALA A 327 -4.01 -20.81 2.15
C ALA A 327 -4.42 -22.23 1.72
N LEU A 328 -3.59 -23.23 2.03
CA LEU A 328 -3.88 -24.63 1.76
C LEU A 328 -5.07 -25.14 2.58
N ALA A 329 -5.14 -24.84 3.88
CA ALA A 329 -6.28 -25.20 4.72
C ALA A 329 -7.58 -24.55 4.24
N GLN A 330 -7.53 -23.29 3.81
CA GLN A 330 -8.68 -22.61 3.19
C GLN A 330 -9.10 -23.28 1.88
N ALA A 331 -8.14 -23.80 1.10
CA ALA A 331 -8.42 -24.53 -0.13
C ALA A 331 -9.13 -25.85 0.14
N TYR A 332 -8.62 -26.65 1.07
CA TYR A 332 -9.28 -27.87 1.52
C TYR A 332 -10.67 -27.57 2.09
N SER A 333 -10.81 -26.58 2.96
CA SER A 333 -12.12 -26.23 3.51
C SER A 333 -13.13 -25.77 2.44
N SER A 334 -12.66 -25.27 1.29
CA SER A 334 -13.52 -24.81 0.19
C SER A 334 -14.13 -25.93 -0.66
N THR A 335 -13.66 -27.18 -0.56
CA THR A 335 -14.24 -28.33 -1.26
C THR A 335 -15.66 -28.63 -0.75
N GLY A 336 -15.89 -28.41 0.55
CA GLY A 336 -17.16 -28.67 1.23
C GLY A 336 -17.46 -30.14 1.48
N ASP A 337 -16.46 -31.01 1.33
CA ASP A 337 -16.53 -32.43 1.73
C ASP A 337 -15.87 -32.66 3.10
N GLU A 338 -16.28 -33.74 3.76
CA GLU A 338 -15.78 -34.07 5.11
C GLU A 338 -14.26 -34.34 5.11
N ASP A 339 -13.74 -34.95 4.04
CA ASP A 339 -12.32 -35.23 3.87
C ASP A 339 -11.49 -33.93 3.77
N GLY A 340 -11.97 -32.94 3.01
CA GLY A 340 -11.35 -31.63 2.91
C GLY A 340 -11.43 -30.86 4.23
N GLU A 341 -12.56 -30.91 4.94
CA GLU A 341 -12.65 -30.27 6.26
C GLU A 341 -11.71 -30.92 7.29
N ALA A 342 -11.58 -32.25 7.29
CA ALA A 342 -10.64 -32.96 8.14
C ALA A 342 -9.18 -32.63 7.81
N ALA A 343 -8.83 -32.54 6.51
CA ALA A 343 -7.51 -32.11 6.07
C ALA A 343 -7.21 -30.66 6.51
N ALA A 344 -8.17 -29.75 6.34
CA ALA A 344 -8.05 -28.36 6.78
C ALA A 344 -7.84 -28.26 8.29
N GLU A 345 -8.61 -29.01 9.08
CA GLU A 345 -8.49 -29.04 10.54
C GLU A 345 -7.10 -29.53 10.96
N LYS A 346 -6.58 -30.57 10.31
CA LYS A 346 -5.23 -31.09 10.58
C LYS A 346 -4.16 -30.01 10.34
N TYR A 347 -4.15 -29.39 9.16
CA TYR A 347 -3.16 -28.34 8.84
C TYR A 347 -3.25 -27.15 9.79
N LEU A 348 -4.46 -26.70 10.15
CA LEU A 348 -4.65 -25.58 11.06
C LEU A 348 -4.19 -25.90 12.50
N ASN A 349 -4.45 -27.11 12.99
CA ASN A 349 -3.98 -27.52 14.33
C ASN A 349 -2.46 -27.64 14.39
N GLU A 350 -1.83 -28.25 13.38
CA GLU A 350 -0.36 -28.33 13.28
C GLU A 350 0.28 -26.94 13.19
N CYS A 351 -0.29 -26.06 12.37
CA CYS A 351 0.15 -24.68 12.25
C CYS A 351 -0.02 -23.91 13.57
N LEU A 352 -1.15 -24.10 14.26
CA LEU A 352 -1.43 -23.44 15.53
C LEU A 352 -0.44 -23.89 16.61
N ALA A 353 -0.19 -25.18 16.74
CA ALA A 353 0.77 -25.73 17.71
C ALA A 353 2.19 -25.20 17.45
N THR A 354 2.59 -25.13 16.18
CA THR A 354 3.88 -24.57 15.77
C THR A 354 3.97 -23.08 16.10
N CYS A 355 2.95 -22.29 15.76
CA CYS A 355 2.90 -20.86 16.06
C CYS A 355 2.92 -20.57 17.56
N GLN A 356 2.16 -21.33 18.35
CA GLN A 356 2.14 -21.20 19.81
C GLN A 356 3.50 -21.53 20.43
N THR A 357 4.21 -22.53 19.92
CA THR A 357 5.52 -22.93 20.44
C THR A 357 6.59 -21.89 20.11
N ILE A 358 6.58 -21.35 18.88
CA ILE A 358 7.66 -20.49 18.37
C ILE A 358 7.41 -19.02 18.73
N HIS A 359 6.19 -18.53 18.52
CA HIS A 359 5.85 -17.11 18.70
C HIS A 359 5.06 -16.82 19.97
N GLY A 360 4.48 -17.83 20.59
CA GLY A 360 3.58 -17.69 21.73
C GLY A 360 2.12 -17.41 21.35
N PRO A 361 1.22 -17.43 22.35
CA PRO A 361 -0.23 -17.28 22.13
C PRO A 361 -0.65 -15.86 21.71
N HIS A 362 0.10 -14.83 22.13
CA HIS A 362 -0.20 -13.42 21.84
C HIS A 362 0.38 -12.95 20.49
N HIS A 363 0.95 -13.82 19.67
CA HIS A 363 1.50 -13.37 18.39
C HIS A 363 0.41 -13.20 17.32
N LYS A 364 0.56 -12.19 16.46
CA LYS A 364 -0.41 -11.87 15.40
C LYS A 364 -0.72 -13.08 14.50
N GLN A 365 0.29 -13.88 14.18
CA GLN A 365 0.11 -15.08 13.35
C GLN A 365 -0.63 -16.19 14.09
N THR A 366 -0.32 -16.42 15.37
CA THR A 366 -1.04 -17.40 16.19
C THR A 366 -2.53 -17.08 16.25
N LEU A 367 -2.87 -15.80 16.45
CA LEU A 367 -4.26 -15.32 16.47
C LEU A 367 -4.95 -15.47 15.11
N ALA A 368 -4.23 -15.28 14.01
CA ALA A 368 -4.77 -15.49 12.66
C ALA A 368 -5.11 -16.97 12.40
N VAL A 369 -4.24 -17.90 12.83
CA VAL A 369 -4.51 -19.34 12.72
C VAL A 369 -5.71 -19.76 13.58
N GLN A 370 -5.83 -19.22 14.80
CA GLN A 370 -6.99 -19.45 15.66
C GLN A 370 -8.30 -18.99 15.03
N ASP A 371 -8.30 -17.84 14.35
CA ASP A 371 -9.48 -17.34 13.65
C ASP A 371 -9.92 -18.25 12.52
N GLU A 372 -8.98 -18.73 11.70
CA GLU A 372 -9.29 -19.64 10.61
C GLU A 372 -9.79 -21.00 11.13
N LEU A 373 -9.22 -21.51 12.22
CA LEU A 373 -9.73 -22.72 12.88
C LEU A 373 -11.14 -22.52 13.45
N ALA A 374 -11.43 -21.37 14.06
CA ALA A 374 -12.77 -21.05 14.52
C ALA A 374 -13.78 -20.96 13.35
N ARG A 375 -13.39 -20.36 12.21
CA ARG A 375 -14.24 -20.32 11.00
C ARG A 375 -14.50 -21.72 10.45
N LEU A 376 -13.50 -22.61 10.47
CA LEU A 376 -13.66 -24.00 10.07
C LEU A 376 -14.67 -24.72 10.98
N TYR A 377 -14.55 -24.59 12.30
CA TYR A 377 -15.51 -25.19 13.23
C TYR A 377 -16.93 -24.68 13.07
N ILE A 378 -17.13 -23.43 12.67
CA ILE A 378 -18.47 -22.92 12.37
C ILE A 378 -19.04 -23.58 11.11
N ARG A 379 -18.20 -23.84 10.10
CA ARG A 379 -18.61 -24.52 8.85
C ARG A 379 -19.00 -25.98 9.11
N MET A 380 -18.27 -26.65 9.98
CA MET A 380 -18.54 -28.02 10.44
C MET A 380 -19.68 -28.10 11.47
N ASP A 381 -20.43 -27.02 11.71
CA ASP A 381 -21.46 -26.89 12.76
C ASP A 381 -20.99 -27.18 14.21
N ARG A 382 -19.67 -27.25 14.45
CA ARG A 382 -19.00 -27.41 15.76
C ARG A 382 -18.92 -26.09 16.53
N ASN A 383 -20.06 -25.42 16.66
CA ASN A 383 -20.20 -24.09 17.26
C ASN A 383 -19.66 -23.96 18.70
N GLY A 384 -19.69 -25.04 19.49
CA GLY A 384 -19.15 -25.04 20.85
C GLY A 384 -17.64 -24.89 20.92
N GLU A 385 -16.92 -25.50 19.97
CA GLU A 385 -15.45 -25.42 19.88
C GLU A 385 -15.01 -24.08 19.33
N ALA A 386 -15.71 -23.58 18.31
CA ALA A 386 -15.52 -22.22 17.79
C ALA A 386 -15.67 -21.16 18.88
N LEU A 387 -16.73 -21.24 19.71
CA LEU A 387 -16.93 -20.30 20.82
C LEU A 387 -15.80 -20.35 21.85
N LYS A 388 -15.27 -21.54 22.17
CA LYS A 388 -14.13 -21.67 23.08
C LYS A 388 -12.92 -20.92 22.53
N LEU A 389 -12.54 -21.20 21.29
CA LEU A 389 -11.41 -20.53 20.61
C LEU A 389 -11.58 -19.00 20.56
N LEU A 390 -12.74 -18.53 20.12
CA LEU A 390 -13.02 -17.10 20.02
C LEU A 390 -13.00 -16.44 21.40
N SER A 391 -13.59 -17.08 22.42
CA SER A 391 -13.60 -16.53 23.78
C SER A 391 -12.20 -16.43 24.39
N SER A 392 -11.33 -17.42 24.13
CA SER A 392 -9.93 -17.37 24.58
C SER A 392 -9.12 -16.31 23.85
N SER A 393 -9.39 -16.06 22.56
CA SER A 393 -8.58 -15.15 21.75
C SER A 393 -8.96 -13.67 21.89
N VAL A 394 -10.16 -13.32 22.39
CA VAL A 394 -10.58 -11.91 22.54
C VAL A 394 -9.57 -11.11 23.39
N ARG A 395 -9.17 -11.63 24.55
CA ARG A 395 -8.24 -10.91 25.44
C ARG A 395 -6.88 -10.73 24.76
N ASP A 396 -6.36 -11.79 24.16
CA ASP A 396 -5.05 -11.76 23.51
C ASP A 396 -5.08 -10.80 22.30
N LYS A 397 -6.19 -10.74 21.56
CA LYS A 397 -6.39 -9.75 20.49
C LYS A 397 -6.49 -8.32 21.00
N CYS A 398 -7.16 -8.09 22.13
CA CYS A 398 -7.20 -6.78 22.75
C CYS A 398 -5.79 -6.30 23.15
N GLU A 399 -4.95 -7.17 23.68
CA GLU A 399 -3.57 -6.84 24.04
C GLU A 399 -2.70 -6.51 22.81
N VAL A 400 -2.90 -7.25 21.71
CA VAL A 400 -2.04 -7.15 20.51
C VAL A 400 -2.45 -6.05 19.55
N PHE A 401 -3.75 -5.85 19.38
CA PHE A 401 -4.32 -4.92 18.40
C PHE A 401 -5.00 -3.71 19.04
N GLY A 402 -5.22 -3.74 20.35
CA GLY A 402 -6.05 -2.78 21.08
C GLY A 402 -7.51 -3.20 21.14
N ASP A 403 -8.21 -2.74 22.18
CA ASP A 403 -9.63 -3.00 22.43
C ASP A 403 -10.53 -2.54 21.28
N TYR A 404 -10.14 -1.45 20.62
CA TYR A 404 -10.84 -0.88 19.47
C TYR A 404 -10.07 -1.18 18.18
N SER A 405 -10.13 -2.44 17.75
CA SER A 405 -9.49 -2.90 16.52
C SER A 405 -10.44 -3.72 15.67
N GLU A 406 -10.16 -3.75 14.36
CA GLU A 406 -10.96 -4.54 13.41
C GLU A 406 -10.93 -6.04 13.77
N ASN A 407 -9.78 -6.56 14.21
CA ASN A 407 -9.61 -7.95 14.63
C ASN A 407 -10.50 -8.33 15.83
N VAL A 408 -10.65 -7.43 16.80
CA VAL A 408 -11.55 -7.63 17.95
C VAL A 408 -13.01 -7.54 17.51
N SER A 409 -13.37 -6.59 16.64
CA SER A 409 -14.73 -6.50 16.11
C SER A 409 -15.14 -7.72 15.30
N ASP A 410 -14.24 -8.29 14.48
CA ASP A 410 -14.49 -9.50 13.70
C ASP A 410 -14.71 -10.72 14.61
N THR A 411 -13.98 -10.84 15.73
CA THR A 411 -14.23 -11.89 16.75
C THR A 411 -15.61 -11.77 17.38
N TYR A 412 -16.03 -10.54 17.75
CA TYR A 412 -17.36 -10.32 18.28
C TYR A 412 -18.44 -10.61 17.25
N LYS A 413 -18.23 -10.25 15.98
CA LYS A 413 -19.15 -10.55 14.89
C LYS A 413 -19.37 -12.05 14.74
N LEU A 414 -18.27 -12.81 14.75
CA LEU A 414 -18.32 -14.27 14.62
C LEU A 414 -18.97 -14.94 15.85
N THR A 415 -18.67 -14.45 17.04
CA THR A 415 -19.33 -14.90 18.28
C THR A 415 -20.83 -14.62 18.25
N ALA A 416 -21.24 -13.45 17.74
CA ALA A 416 -22.63 -13.06 17.63
C ALA A 416 -23.38 -13.91 16.59
N SER A 417 -22.74 -14.24 15.46
CA SER A 417 -23.34 -15.12 14.44
C SER A 417 -23.55 -16.54 14.99
N ILE A 418 -22.61 -17.08 15.77
CA ILE A 418 -22.79 -18.39 16.42
C ILE A 418 -23.97 -18.35 17.40
N HIS A 419 -24.06 -17.32 18.24
CA HIS A 419 -25.20 -17.18 19.15
C HIS A 419 -26.54 -17.07 18.41
N LEU A 420 -26.55 -16.40 17.26
CA LEU A 420 -27.74 -16.31 16.42
C LEU A 420 -28.12 -17.67 15.83
N ALA A 421 -27.16 -18.43 15.31
CA ALA A 421 -27.38 -19.78 14.79
C ALA A 421 -27.93 -20.74 15.85
N GLN A 422 -27.50 -20.58 17.12
CA GLN A 422 -28.02 -21.33 18.27
C GLN A 422 -29.39 -20.84 18.78
N GLY A 423 -29.99 -19.81 18.17
CA GLY A 423 -31.25 -19.22 18.63
C GLY A 423 -31.14 -18.32 19.88
N ASN A 424 -29.92 -18.02 20.35
CA ASN A 424 -29.66 -17.17 21.52
C ASN A 424 -29.69 -15.68 21.13
N ILE A 425 -30.84 -15.19 20.68
CA ILE A 425 -30.94 -13.87 20.03
C ILE A 425 -30.54 -12.72 20.97
N GLN A 426 -30.86 -12.77 22.26
CA GLN A 426 -30.46 -11.73 23.22
C GLN A 426 -28.93 -11.61 23.36
N LYS A 427 -28.21 -12.75 23.41
CA LYS A 427 -26.74 -12.77 23.48
C LYS A 427 -26.16 -12.26 22.16
N ALA A 428 -26.68 -12.74 21.03
CA ALA A 428 -26.27 -12.28 19.70
C ALA A 428 -26.42 -10.76 19.57
N LEU A 429 -27.57 -10.19 19.94
CA LEU A 429 -27.83 -8.76 19.89
C LEU A 429 -26.85 -7.95 20.75
N LYS A 430 -26.59 -8.40 21.98
CA LYS A 430 -25.62 -7.74 22.88
C LYS A 430 -24.21 -7.74 22.26
N THR A 431 -23.80 -8.85 21.67
CA THR A 431 -22.48 -8.99 21.05
C THR A 431 -22.38 -8.22 19.74
N TYR A 432 -23.42 -8.22 18.89
CA TYR A 432 -23.47 -7.39 17.68
C TYR A 432 -23.42 -5.90 18.00
N LYS A 433 -24.10 -5.42 19.05
CA LYS A 433 -23.99 -4.02 19.49
C LYS A 433 -22.55 -3.64 19.84
N LYS A 434 -21.84 -4.48 20.60
CA LYS A 434 -20.41 -4.28 20.89
C LYS A 434 -19.56 -4.25 19.62
N CYS A 435 -19.79 -5.18 18.70
CA CYS A 435 -19.11 -5.21 17.40
C CYS A 435 -19.33 -3.90 16.63
N HIS A 436 -20.59 -3.45 16.51
CA HIS A 436 -20.96 -2.23 15.81
C HIS A 436 -20.35 -0.97 16.45
N ASP A 437 -20.30 -0.90 17.78
CA ASP A 437 -19.67 0.22 18.50
C ASP A 437 -18.17 0.32 18.14
N ILE A 438 -17.45 -0.82 18.11
CA ILE A 438 -16.05 -0.88 17.71
C ILE A 438 -15.89 -0.52 16.22
N GLU A 439 -16.68 -1.12 15.34
CA GLU A 439 -16.65 -0.84 13.89
C GLU A 439 -16.90 0.66 13.61
N CYS A 440 -17.83 1.29 14.33
CA CYS A 440 -18.11 2.72 14.20
C CYS A 440 -16.96 3.62 14.67
N LEU A 441 -16.25 3.22 15.73
CA LEU A 441 -15.10 3.97 16.25
C LEU A 441 -13.88 3.83 15.33
N VAL A 442 -13.63 2.63 14.79
CA VAL A 442 -12.43 2.33 13.99
C VAL A 442 -12.60 2.75 12.53
N LEU A 443 -13.74 2.40 11.92
CA LEU A 443 -13.97 2.55 10.47
C LEU A 443 -14.90 3.73 10.14
N GLY A 444 -15.62 4.23 11.14
CA GLY A 444 -16.67 5.22 10.98
C GLY A 444 -18.05 4.60 10.70
N LYS A 445 -19.11 5.34 11.04
CA LYS A 445 -20.52 4.92 10.84
C LYS A 445 -20.89 4.69 9.38
N GLY A 446 -20.22 5.40 8.46
CA GLY A 446 -20.49 5.31 7.03
C GLY A 446 -19.92 4.07 6.34
N HIS A 447 -19.03 3.33 7.01
CA HIS A 447 -18.32 2.21 6.43
C HIS A 447 -19.25 1.01 6.17
N LYS A 448 -18.94 0.23 5.13
CA LYS A 448 -19.77 -0.91 4.72
C LYS A 448 -19.97 -1.92 5.86
N LYS A 449 -18.88 -2.31 6.55
CA LYS A 449 -18.94 -3.27 7.68
C LYS A 449 -19.88 -2.79 8.78
N SER A 450 -19.73 -1.55 9.23
CA SER A 450 -20.54 -0.95 10.29
C SER A 450 -22.03 -0.94 9.94
N LYS A 451 -22.36 -0.57 8.69
CA LYS A 451 -23.74 -0.58 8.18
C LYS A 451 -24.31 -1.99 8.05
N ASP A 452 -23.51 -2.96 7.63
CA ASP A 452 -23.95 -4.35 7.51
C ASP A 452 -24.31 -4.89 8.92
N THR A 453 -23.48 -4.60 9.93
CA THR A 453 -23.74 -4.99 11.31
C THR A 453 -24.95 -4.24 11.90
N GLU A 454 -25.10 -2.95 11.61
CA GLU A 454 -26.28 -2.15 11.98
C GLU A 454 -27.56 -2.78 11.43
N ARG A 455 -27.56 -3.11 10.13
CA ARG A 455 -28.69 -3.78 9.48
C ARG A 455 -29.02 -5.12 10.13
N THR A 456 -28.01 -5.91 10.51
CA THR A 456 -28.24 -7.15 11.27
C THR A 456 -28.90 -6.86 12.62
N ILE A 457 -28.42 -5.86 13.37
CA ILE A 457 -29.01 -5.44 14.64
C ILE A 457 -30.49 -5.03 14.46
N ASP A 458 -30.80 -4.22 13.45
CA ASP A 458 -32.16 -3.76 13.17
C ASP A 458 -33.11 -4.91 12.88
N ILE A 459 -32.67 -5.89 12.07
CA ILE A 459 -33.44 -7.10 11.78
C ILE A 459 -33.71 -7.88 13.07
N LEU A 460 -32.68 -8.06 13.92
CA LEU A 460 -32.84 -8.77 15.19
C LEU A 460 -33.79 -8.05 16.15
N MET A 461 -33.74 -6.72 16.21
CA MET A 461 -34.63 -5.88 17.03
C MET A 461 -36.08 -5.92 16.54
N ALA A 462 -36.30 -6.08 15.24
CA ALA A 462 -37.63 -6.21 14.65
C ALA A 462 -38.28 -7.59 14.89
N THR A 463 -37.55 -8.56 15.46
CA THR A 463 -38.06 -9.93 15.67
C THR A 463 -39.15 -9.93 16.77
N PRO A 464 -40.34 -10.52 16.52
CA PRO A 464 -41.41 -10.61 17.51
C PRO A 464 -40.94 -11.30 18.79
N GLY A 465 -40.94 -10.59 19.92
CA GLY A 465 -40.46 -11.07 21.22
C GLY A 465 -39.32 -10.24 21.82
N ILE A 466 -38.46 -9.65 20.98
CA ILE A 466 -37.38 -8.74 21.41
C ILE A 466 -37.83 -7.29 21.31
N SER A 467 -38.61 -6.97 20.27
CA SER A 467 -39.26 -5.68 20.11
C SER A 467 -40.01 -5.27 21.38
N ASN A 468 -40.77 -6.17 22.00
CA ASN A 468 -41.50 -5.91 23.24
C ASN A 468 -40.60 -5.72 24.49
N GLN A 469 -39.33 -6.13 24.44
CA GLN A 469 -38.41 -6.13 25.57
C GLN A 469 -37.41 -4.97 25.52
N PHE A 470 -37.09 -4.45 24.32
CA PHE A 470 -36.19 -3.33 24.10
C PHE A 470 -36.86 -2.05 23.61
N VAL A 471 -38.16 -2.09 23.26
CA VAL A 471 -38.98 -0.88 23.26
C VAL A 471 -39.03 -0.43 24.71
N LEU A 472 -38.30 0.64 25.04
CA LEU A 472 -38.61 1.42 26.23
C LEU A 472 -40.11 1.66 26.16
N SER A 473 -40.88 1.21 27.16
CA SER A 473 -42.26 1.63 27.26
C SER A 473 -42.26 3.17 27.16
N LYS A 474 -43.27 3.77 26.53
CA LYS A 474 -43.38 5.23 26.47
C LYS A 474 -43.17 5.87 27.86
N GLU A 475 -43.50 5.16 28.93
CA GLU A 475 -43.25 5.54 30.33
C GLU A 475 -41.76 5.62 30.71
N ASP A 476 -40.91 4.70 30.26
CA ASP A 476 -39.48 4.73 30.57
C ASP A 476 -38.71 5.78 29.75
N GLU A 477 -39.16 6.09 28.53
CA GLU A 477 -38.71 7.27 27.79
C GLU A 477 -39.12 8.57 28.50
N LEU A 478 -40.34 8.63 29.07
CA LEU A 478 -40.83 9.77 29.84
C LEU A 478 -40.04 9.97 31.14
N LYS A 479 -39.60 8.89 31.81
CA LYS A 479 -38.75 8.96 33.02
C LYS A 479 -37.34 9.50 32.75
N LYS A 480 -36.80 9.27 31.54
CA LYS A 480 -35.48 9.79 31.12
C LYS A 480 -35.52 11.24 30.64
N ARG A 481 -36.70 11.85 30.45
CA ARG A 481 -36.80 13.28 30.14
C ARG A 481 -36.39 14.10 31.37
N PRO A 482 -35.57 15.14 31.21
CA PRO A 482 -35.29 16.07 32.30
C PRO A 482 -36.62 16.63 32.81
N LYS A 483 -36.85 16.58 34.12
CA LYS A 483 -38.05 17.13 34.75
C LYS A 483 -38.15 18.60 34.36
N PHE A 484 -39.26 18.98 33.72
CA PHE A 484 -39.49 20.31 33.13
C PHE A 484 -39.42 21.48 34.13
N ASN A 485 -39.27 21.21 35.44
CA ASN A 485 -39.17 22.20 36.51
C ASN A 485 -37.80 22.22 37.22
N ALA A 486 -36.71 21.85 36.56
CA ALA A 486 -35.38 22.22 37.05
C ALA A 486 -35.19 23.73 36.81
N ILE A 487 -35.64 24.54 37.78
CA ILE A 487 -35.38 25.98 37.85
C ILE A 487 -33.88 26.18 37.69
N VAL A 488 -33.47 26.74 36.55
CA VAL A 488 -32.12 27.27 36.35
C VAL A 488 -31.93 28.32 37.44
N LYS A 489 -31.11 28.02 38.46
CA LYS A 489 -30.69 29.03 39.42
C LYS A 489 -29.96 30.12 38.64
N GLY A 490 -30.60 31.28 38.54
CA GLY A 490 -30.10 32.44 37.81
C GLY A 490 -28.65 32.74 38.17
N SER A 491 -27.79 32.72 37.16
CA SER A 491 -26.46 33.31 37.24
C SER A 491 -26.62 34.81 37.52
N LYS A 492 -26.01 35.29 38.60
CA LYS A 492 -25.90 36.73 38.87
C LYS A 492 -25.20 37.41 37.69
N ASN A 493 -25.89 38.36 37.07
CA ASN A 493 -25.31 39.31 36.13
C ASN A 493 -24.10 40.01 36.78
N LEU A 494 -22.92 39.83 36.19
CA LEU A 494 -21.74 40.63 36.46
C LEU A 494 -21.31 41.31 35.15
N GLY A 495 -21.43 42.63 35.13
CA GLY A 495 -20.51 43.52 34.42
C GLY A 495 -20.83 43.80 32.96
N GLY A 496 -21.56 44.89 32.71
CA GLY A 496 -21.61 45.55 31.41
C GLY A 496 -20.32 46.31 31.10
N CYS A 497 -19.84 46.20 29.86
CA CYS A 497 -18.88 47.13 29.28
C CYS A 497 -19.66 48.30 28.64
N LYS A 498 -19.53 49.51 29.20
CA LYS A 498 -19.86 50.76 28.50
C LYS A 498 -18.64 51.16 27.69
N ALA A 499 -18.78 51.20 26.37
CA ALA A 499 -17.92 51.97 25.49
C ALA A 499 -18.45 53.41 25.47
N THR A 500 -17.62 54.37 25.87
CA THR A 500 -17.87 55.81 25.67
C THR A 500 -17.27 56.22 24.34
N PHE A 501 -18.13 56.70 23.44
CA PHE A 501 -17.75 57.62 22.37
C PHE A 501 -17.86 59.04 22.94
N ASP A 502 -16.73 59.74 22.97
CA ASP A 502 -16.56 61.15 22.57
C ASP A 502 -15.06 61.44 22.44
#